data_AF-A0A1M3E9X0-F1
#
_entry.id   AF-A0A1M3E9X0-F1
#
_cell.length_a   1.000
_cell.length_b   1.000
_cell.length_c   1.000
_cell.angle_alpha   90.00
_cell.angle_beta   90.00
_cell.angle_gamma   90.00
#
_symmetry.space_group_name_H-M   'P 1'
#
loop_
_entity.id
_entity.type
_entity.pdbx_description
1 polymer ?
#
loop_
_entity_poly.entity_id
_entity_poly.type
_entity_poly.pdbx_seq_one_letter_code
_entity_poly.pdbx_strand_id
1 'polypeptide(L)' 'MNFIDKKITVNQAIAILAKNNIDADENDTIVILDFLYLIAKNTNKVEGKIGESLRTNRTSKKLR' A
#
# COMPACT_ATOMS: atom_id res chain seq x y z
N MET A 1 9.04 7.62 -2.37
CA MET A 1 8.56 7.41 -3.78
C MET A 1 7.65 8.57 -4.09
N ASN A 2 7.75 9.26 -5.22
CA ASN A 2 6.93 10.45 -5.43
C ASN A 2 5.54 10.08 -5.96
N PHE A 3 4.53 10.00 -5.08
CA PHE A 3 3.14 9.81 -5.48
C PHE A 3 2.57 11.18 -5.90
N ILE A 4 2.25 11.33 -7.18
CA ILE A 4 1.80 12.62 -7.76
C ILE A 4 0.30 12.86 -7.47
N ASP A 5 -0.51 11.81 -7.41
CA ASP A 5 -1.95 11.89 -7.17
C ASP A 5 -2.33 11.68 -5.69
N LYS A 6 -1.60 12.32 -4.76
CA LYS A 6 -1.99 12.29 -3.35
C LYS A 6 -3.28 13.09 -3.18
N LYS A 7 -4.37 12.41 -2.85
CA LYS A 7 -5.69 13.01 -2.58
C LYS A 7 -5.72 13.87 -1.29
N ILE A 8 -4.71 13.72 -0.43
CA ILE A 8 -4.59 14.46 0.82
C ILE A 8 -3.19 15.07 0.93
N THR A 9 -3.12 16.25 1.55
CA THR A 9 -1.84 16.92 1.84
C THR A 9 -1.18 16.33 3.10
N VAL A 10 0.12 16.57 3.28
CA VAL A 10 0.86 16.12 4.48
C VAL A 10 0.24 16.71 5.76
N ASN A 11 -0.13 18.00 5.75
CA ASN A 11 -0.81 18.64 6.88
C ASN A 11 -2.16 18.01 7.24
N GLN A 12 -2.94 17.59 6.22
CA GLN A 12 -4.18 16.85 6.45
C GLN A 12 -3.90 15.48 7.07
N ALA A 13 -2.85 14.79 6.63
CA ALA A 13 -2.44 13.52 7.19
C ALA A 13 -1.97 13.67 8.66
N ILE A 14 -1.17 14.69 8.99
CA ILE A 14 -0.78 15.01 10.37
C ILE A 14 -2.03 15.20 11.24
N ALA A 15 -3.00 15.99 10.79
CA ALA A 15 -4.23 16.23 11.54
C ALA A 15 -5.06 14.94 11.76
N ILE A 16 -5.04 14.01 10.81
CA ILE A 16 -5.71 12.71 10.94
C ILE A 16 -4.97 11.82 11.94
N LEU A 17 -3.63 11.77 11.88
CA LEU A 17 -2.80 10.99 12.82
C LEU A 17 -2.97 11.51 14.26
N ALA A 18 -2.93 12.82 14.45
CA ALA A 18 -3.15 13.46 15.75
C ALA A 18 -4.55 13.16 16.32
N LYS A 19 -5.60 13.15 15.49
CA LYS A 19 -6.96 12.74 15.90
C LYS A 19 -7.03 11.30 16.42
N ASN A 20 -6.08 10.45 16.02
CA ASN A 20 -5.97 9.06 16.46
C ASN A 20 -4.92 8.89 17.57
N ASN A 21 -4.49 9.98 18.23
CA ASN A 21 -3.44 10.00 19.24
C ASN A 21 -2.09 9.46 18.75
N ILE A 22 -1.82 9.60 17.45
CA ILE A 22 -0.51 9.31 16.85
C ILE A 22 0.19 10.65 16.68
N ASP A 23 1.17 10.91 17.53
CA ASP A 23 2.07 12.05 17.37
C ASP A 23 3.13 11.70 16.32
N ALA A 24 3.10 12.40 15.20
CA ALA A 24 3.99 12.18 14.07
C ALA A 24 4.36 13.53 13.45
N ASP A 25 5.65 13.74 13.26
CA ASP A 25 6.13 14.95 12.60
C ASP A 25 5.93 14.88 11.07
N GLU A 26 6.40 15.90 10.36
CA GLU A 26 6.28 15.95 8.91
C GLU A 26 7.00 14.78 8.21
N ASN A 27 8.20 14.41 8.69
CA ASN A 27 9.00 13.35 8.09
C ASN A 27 8.35 11.98 8.31
N ASP A 28 7.90 11.72 9.54
CA ASP A 28 7.18 10.50 9.89
C ASP A 28 5.90 10.37 9.07
N THR A 29 5.16 11.47 8.95
CA THR A 29 3.92 11.50 8.16
C THR A 29 4.18 11.20 6.69
N ILE A 30 5.26 11.72 6.11
CA ILE A 30 5.63 11.42 4.71
C ILE A 30 5.90 9.93 4.54
N VAL A 31 6.66 9.31 5.45
CA VAL A 31 6.98 7.88 5.38
C VAL A 31 5.73 7.01 5.51
N ILE A 32 4.87 7.33 6.49
CA ILE A 32 3.59 6.62 6.70
C ILE A 32 2.71 6.74 5.46
N LEU A 33 2.55 7.96 4.94
CA LEU A 33 1.70 8.22 3.79
C LEU A 33 2.23 7.49 2.55
N ASP A 34 3.54 7.51 2.30
CA ASP A 34 4.17 6.78 1.21
C ASP A 34 3.95 5.25 1.34
N PHE A 35 4.05 4.71 2.55
CA PHE A 35 3.80 3.30 2.81
C PHE A 35 2.34 2.90 2.54
N LEU A 36 1.38 3.70 2.99
CA LEU A 36 -0.04 3.45 2.76
C LEU A 36 -0.41 3.53 1.27
N TYR A 37 0.14 4.50 0.54
CA TYR A 37 -0.05 4.59 -0.91
C TYR A 37 0.61 3.41 -1.64
N LEU A 38 1.74 2.91 -1.16
CA LEU A 38 2.36 1.69 -1.70
C LEU A 38 1.45 0.48 -1.51
N ILE A 39 0.86 0.30 -0.33
CA ILE A 39 -0.12 -0.77 -0.08
C ILE A 39 -1.30 -0.63 -1.04
N ALA A 40 -1.93 0.55 -1.09
CA ALA A 40 -3.09 0.81 -1.95
C ALA A 40 -2.81 0.51 -3.43
N LYS A 41 -1.65 0.91 -3.94
CA LYS A 41 -1.23 0.64 -5.33
C LYS A 41 -1.09 -0.86 -5.60
N ASN A 42 -0.65 -1.64 -4.62
CA ASN A 42 -0.46 -3.08 -4.77
C ASN A 42 -1.75 -3.88 -4.51
N THR A 43 -2.65 -3.40 -3.66
CA THR A 43 -3.98 -4.02 -3.44
C THR A 43 -4.92 -3.80 -4.61
N ASN A 44 -4.88 -2.62 -5.26
CA ASN A 44 -5.70 -2.34 -6.45
C ASN A 44 -5.30 -3.19 -7.68
N LYS A 45 -4.17 -3.89 -7.65
CA LYS A 45 -3.84 -4.89 -8.67
C LYS A 45 -4.66 -6.18 -8.54
N VAL A 46 -5.25 -6.44 -7.38
CA VAL A 46 -6.02 -7.66 -7.11
C VAL A 46 -7.42 -7.60 -7.74
N GLU A 47 -7.99 -6.41 -7.91
CA GLU A 47 -9.33 -6.24 -8.51
C GLU A 47 -9.31 -6.13 -10.04
N GLY A 48 -8.13 -6.00 -10.65
CA GLY A 48 -7.97 -5.79 -12.10
C GLY A 48 -7.20 -6.89 -12.85
N LYS A 49 -6.78 -7.98 -12.20
CA LYS A 49 -6.13 -9.11 -12.88
C LYS A 49 -6.62 -10.47 -12.40
N ILE A 50 -7.61 -10.98 -13.13
CA ILE A 50 -7.75 -12.42 -13.43
C ILE A 50 -6.56 -12.92 -14.31
N GLY A 51 -5.63 -12.06 -14.73
CA GLY A 51 -4.51 -12.39 -15.60
C GLY A 51 -3.14 -12.41 -14.92
N GLU A 52 -2.95 -13.31 -13.97
CA GLU A 52 -1.75 -14.17 -13.76
C GLU A 52 -1.91 -14.82 -12.40
N SER A 53 -2.50 -16.01 -12.44
CA SER A 53 -2.64 -16.85 -11.26
C SER A 53 -1.24 -17.11 -10.67
N LEU A 54 -1.03 -16.77 -9.39
CA LEU A 54 0.09 -17.28 -8.58
C LEU A 54 -0.08 -18.80 -8.31
N ARG A 55 -0.38 -19.58 -9.36
CA ARG A 55 -0.49 -21.05 -9.36
C ARG A 55 0.82 -21.72 -9.75
N THR A 56 1.92 -20.98 -9.87
CA THR A 56 3.24 -21.56 -10.12
C THR A 56 3.91 -21.88 -8.78
N ASN A 57 3.46 -22.94 -8.11
CA ASN A 57 4.24 -23.77 -7.17
C ASN A 57 3.44 -24.98 -6.65
N ARG A 58 2.56 -25.58 -7.46
CA ARG A 58 2.10 -26.94 -7.16
C ARG A 58 3.11 -27.90 -7.77
N THR A 59 3.97 -28.48 -6.94
CA THR A 59 4.77 -29.64 -7.30
C THR A 59 3.85 -30.71 -7.90
N SER A 60 3.95 -30.92 -9.21
CA SER A 60 3.32 -32.04 -9.88
C SER A 60 3.99 -33.31 -9.38
N LYS A 61 3.34 -33.98 -8.42
CA LYS A 61 3.72 -35.32 -7.98
C LYS A 61 3.56 -36.24 -9.19
N LYS A 62 4.66 -36.49 -9.89
CA LYS A 62 4.77 -37.52 -10.92
C LYS A 62 4.69 -38.86 -10.20
N LEU A 63 3.50 -39.48 -10.17
CA LEU A 63 3.39 -40.88 -9.80
C LEU A 63 3.28 -41.70 -11.08
N ARG A 64 4.20 -42.66 -11.18
CA ARG A 64 4.40 -43.64 -12.24
C ARG A 64 3.15 -44.43 -12.57
#